data_AF-A0A7V9TBF4-F1
#
_entry.id   AF-A0A7V9TBF4-F1
#
_cell.length_a   1.000
_cell.length_b   1.000
_cell.length_c   1.000
_cell.angle_alpha   90.00
_cell.angle_beta   90.00
_cell.angle_gamma   90.00
#
_symmetry.space_group_name_H-M   'P 1'
#
loop_
_entity.id
_entity.type
_entity.pdbx_description
1 polymer ?
#
loop_
_entity_poly.entity_id
_entity_poly.type
_entity_poly.pdbx_seq_one_letter_code
_entity_poly.pdbx_strand_id
1 'polypeptide(L)'
;MAVNTLTRADLRALADARPERGRVLSVFLNLDPAEFASAPARSTAINSVLNEAEREIGQLEGLEHDELAGLRADLVRVRDELARDGLAADGTQGVAIYACSLGELFQVLHLPVPIRTHAVIERTPYLEPLVGPVQQESWGVVLANRRMARLFRGTGSV
;
A
#
# COMPACT_ATOMS: atom_id res chain seq x y z
N MET A 1 11.50 -13.53 -5.55
CA MET A 1 10.06 -13.68 -5.20
C MET A 1 9.28 -12.75 -6.12
N ALA A 2 8.05 -13.11 -6.50
CA ALA A 2 7.34 -12.43 -7.57
C ALA A 2 6.99 -10.99 -7.17
N VAL A 3 7.50 -10.03 -7.96
CA VAL A 3 7.09 -8.64 -7.95
C VAL A 3 5.59 -8.62 -8.25
N ASN A 4 4.75 -8.33 -7.27
CA ASN A 4 3.30 -8.29 -7.50
C ASN A 4 2.99 -7.03 -8.30
N THR A 5 3.13 -7.15 -9.62
CA THR A 5 2.81 -6.10 -10.57
C THR A 5 1.31 -5.85 -10.48
N LEU A 6 0.93 -4.69 -9.95
CA LEU A 6 -0.46 -4.24 -9.85
C LEU A 6 -1.19 -4.47 -11.19
N THR A 7 -2.04 -5.50 -11.26
CA THR A 7 -2.86 -5.76 -12.44
C THR A 7 -4.18 -5.00 -12.32
N ARG A 8 -4.87 -4.83 -13.46
CA ARG A 8 -6.23 -4.29 -13.46
C ARG A 8 -7.20 -5.18 -12.65
N ALA A 9 -6.92 -6.48 -12.54
CA ALA A 9 -7.71 -7.40 -11.73
C ALA A 9 -7.49 -7.15 -10.22
N ASP A 10 -6.26 -6.86 -9.79
CA ASP A 10 -5.98 -6.54 -8.38
C ASP A 10 -6.64 -5.23 -7.96
N LEU A 11 -6.57 -4.20 -8.81
CA LEU A 11 -7.27 -2.94 -8.58
C LEU A 11 -8.79 -3.13 -8.52
N ARG A 12 -9.33 -4.00 -9.38
CA ARG A 12 -10.77 -4.31 -9.38
C ARG A 12 -11.18 -5.08 -8.13
N ALA A 13 -10.40 -6.09 -7.73
CA ALA A 13 -10.62 -6.84 -6.50
C ALA A 13 -10.59 -5.93 -5.26
N LEU A 14 -9.68 -4.95 -5.22
CA LEU A 14 -9.65 -3.95 -4.15
C LEU A 14 -10.83 -2.97 -4.20
N ALA A 15 -11.26 -2.56 -5.39
CA ALA A 15 -12.43 -1.70 -5.55
C ALA A 15 -13.73 -2.42 -5.16
N ASP A 16 -13.79 -3.74 -5.39
CA ASP A 16 -14.92 -4.59 -5.04
C ASP A 16 -14.84 -5.07 -3.57
N ALA A 17 -13.66 -4.98 -2.92
CA ALA A 17 -13.48 -5.27 -1.51
C ALA A 17 -14.15 -4.19 -0.65
N ARG A 18 -15.41 -4.45 -0.30
CA ARG A 18 -16.17 -3.65 0.67
C ARG A 18 -16.44 -4.52 1.90
N PRO A 19 -15.62 -4.39 2.97
CA PRO A 19 -15.92 -5.07 4.22
C PRO A 19 -17.34 -4.74 4.67
N GLU A 20 -18.15 -5.76 4.97
CA GLU A 20 -19.49 -5.53 5.52
C GLU A 20 -19.43 -4.95 6.94
N ARG A 21 -18.30 -5.13 7.63
CA ARG A 21 -18.05 -4.69 9.01
C ARG A 21 -16.62 -4.15 9.15
N GLY A 22 -16.46 -3.12 9.98
CA GLY A 22 -15.17 -2.51 10.27
C GLY A 22 -14.75 -1.43 9.28
N ARG A 23 -13.57 -0.86 9.55
CA ARG A 23 -12.91 0.12 8.70
C ARG A 23 -11.62 -0.47 8.11
N VAL A 24 -11.28 -0.04 6.92
CA VAL A 24 -10.05 -0.37 6.21
C VAL A 24 -8.98 0.64 6.57
N LEU A 25 -7.87 0.14 7.11
CA LEU A 25 -6.63 0.87 7.24
C LEU A 25 -5.86 0.79 5.91
N SER A 26 -5.73 1.92 5.23
CA SER A 26 -4.95 2.07 4.00
C SER A 26 -3.64 2.82 4.32
N VAL A 27 -2.50 2.19 4.12
CA VAL A 27 -1.18 2.78 4.41
C VAL A 27 -0.35 2.84 3.15
N PHE A 28 0.17 4.03 2.85
CA PHE A 28 1.04 4.31 1.73
C PHE A 28 2.41 4.71 2.24
N LEU A 29 3.45 4.17 1.62
CA LEU A 29 4.83 4.46 1.97
C LEU A 29 5.63 4.76 0.72
N ASN A 30 6.29 5.91 0.70
CA ASN A 30 7.31 6.20 -0.29
C ASN A 30 8.57 5.39 0.02
N LEU A 31 9.08 4.68 -0.97
CA LEU A 31 10.32 3.93 -0.91
C LEU A 31 11.37 4.45 -1.89
N ASP A 32 11.17 5.65 -2.45
CA ASP A 32 12.13 6.27 -3.35
C ASP A 32 13.49 6.43 -2.64
N PRO A 33 14.56 5.75 -3.13
CA PRO A 33 15.89 5.88 -2.55
C PRO A 33 16.44 7.31 -2.66
N ALA A 34 15.91 8.16 -3.56
CA ALA A 34 16.28 9.57 -3.63
C ALA A 34 15.75 10.38 -2.43
N GLU A 35 14.59 10.01 -1.87
CA GLU A 35 14.00 10.68 -0.71
C GLU A 35 14.41 9.99 0.61
N PHE A 36 14.60 8.66 0.60
CA PHE A 36 14.98 7.87 1.76
C PHE A 36 16.21 7.00 1.48
N ALA A 37 17.36 7.67 1.36
CA ALA A 37 18.64 7.06 1.01
C ALA A 37 19.19 6.07 2.06
N SER A 38 18.70 6.10 3.31
CA SER A 38 19.21 5.28 4.42
C SER A 38 18.11 4.48 5.13
N ALA A 39 18.46 3.29 5.60
CA ALA A 39 17.55 2.44 6.36
C ALA A 39 16.96 3.12 7.62
N PRO A 40 17.74 3.91 8.41
CA PRO A 40 17.19 4.65 9.55
C PRO A 40 16.12 5.67 9.16
N ALA A 41 16.32 6.42 8.06
CA ALA A 41 15.34 7.40 7.60
C ALA A 41 14.01 6.74 7.20
N ARG A 42 14.07 5.56 6.57
CA ARG A 42 12.88 4.75 6.27
C ARG A 42 12.17 4.28 7.53
N SER A 43 12.91 3.74 8.50
CA SER A 43 12.33 3.32 9.78
C SER A 43 11.65 4.47 10.50
N THR A 44 12.23 5.68 10.48
CA THR A 44 11.60 6.88 11.03
C THR A 44 10.31 7.24 10.29
N ALA A 45 10.30 7.21 8.95
CA ALA A 45 9.10 7.49 8.16
C ALA A 45 7.97 6.48 8.43
N ILE A 46 8.31 5.18 8.48
CA ILE A 46 7.39 4.10 8.85
C ILE A 46 6.80 4.33 10.26
N ASN A 47 7.65 4.59 11.25
CA ASN A 47 7.18 4.84 12.61
C ASN A 47 6.30 6.08 12.69
N SER A 48 6.64 7.14 11.94
CA SER A 48 5.85 8.37 11.92
C SER A 48 4.43 8.12 11.40
N VAL A 49 4.29 7.44 10.26
CA VAL A 49 2.96 7.17 9.66
C VAL A 49 2.14 6.20 10.51
N LEU A 50 2.77 5.20 11.13
CA LEU A 50 2.09 4.27 12.02
C LEU A 50 1.64 4.92 13.33
N ASN A 51 2.45 5.82 13.90
CA ASN A 51 2.08 6.57 15.10
C ASN A 51 0.96 7.56 14.81
N GLU A 52 0.95 8.18 13.62
CA GLU A 52 -0.15 9.04 13.18
C GLU A 52 -1.45 8.25 13.04
N ALA A 53 -1.40 7.08 12.40
CA ALA A 53 -2.55 6.17 12.31
C ALA A 53 -3.03 5.69 13.69
N GLU A 54 -2.12 5.36 14.61
CA GLU A 54 -2.47 4.97 15.99
C GLU A 54 -3.21 6.08 16.72
N ARG A 55 -2.73 7.32 16.57
CA ARG A 55 -3.37 8.51 17.14
C ARG A 55 -4.75 8.74 16.53
N GLU A 56 -4.87 8.63 15.21
CA GLU A 56 -6.15 8.79 14.50
C GLU A 56 -7.18 7.75 14.99
N ILE A 57 -6.80 6.47 15.10
CA ILE A 57 -7.64 5.41 15.67
C ILE A 57 -8.18 5.80 17.05
N GLY A 58 -7.33 6.39 17.91
CA GLY A 58 -7.72 6.84 19.24
C GLY A 58 -8.67 8.05 19.26
N GLN A 59 -8.79 8.77 18.14
CA GLN A 59 -9.66 9.93 17.97
C GLN A 59 -10.96 9.60 17.23
N LEU A 60 -11.10 8.38 16.70
CA LEU A 60 -12.31 7.97 16.00
C LEU A 60 -13.49 7.82 16.98
N GLU A 61 -14.55 8.57 16.70
CA GLU A 61 -15.82 8.46 17.43
C GLU A 61 -16.77 7.49 16.73
N GLY A 62 -17.68 6.90 17.51
CA GLY A 62 -18.75 6.03 16.99
C GLY A 62 -18.27 4.67 16.47
N LEU A 63 -17.12 4.17 16.96
CA LEU A 63 -16.67 2.82 16.71
C LEU A 63 -17.27 1.85 17.74
N GLU A 64 -17.74 0.72 17.26
CA GLU A 64 -18.04 -0.43 18.13
C GLU A 64 -16.74 -1.02 18.70
N HIS A 65 -16.83 -1.72 19.83
CA HIS A 65 -15.65 -2.29 20.51
C HIS A 65 -14.83 -3.21 19.59
N ASP A 66 -15.52 -4.04 18.80
CA ASP A 66 -14.90 -4.97 17.86
C ASP A 66 -14.22 -4.25 16.69
N GLU A 67 -14.74 -3.10 16.25
CA GLU A 67 -14.13 -2.30 15.18
C GLU A 67 -12.84 -1.64 15.66
N LEU A 68 -12.84 -1.11 16.89
CA LEU A 68 -11.63 -0.56 17.50
C LEU A 68 -10.57 -1.64 17.73
N ALA A 69 -10.97 -2.82 18.20
CA ALA A 69 -10.07 -3.95 18.37
C ALA A 69 -9.50 -4.42 17.01
N GLY A 70 -10.34 -4.49 15.99
CA GLY A 70 -9.94 -4.84 14.62
C GLY A 70 -8.92 -3.87 14.04
N LEU A 71 -9.16 -2.56 14.15
CA LEU A 71 -8.23 -1.53 13.67
C LEU A 71 -6.87 -1.59 14.37
N ARG A 72 -6.84 -1.86 15.68
CA ARG A 72 -5.59 -2.05 16.42
C ARG A 72 -4.84 -3.30 15.96
N ALA A 73 -5.56 -4.40 15.72
CA ALA A 73 -4.96 -5.60 15.16
C ALA A 73 -4.40 -5.36 13.75
N ASP A 74 -5.12 -4.62 12.91
CA ASP A 74 -4.69 -4.25 11.57
C ASP A 74 -3.43 -3.37 11.58
N LEU A 75 -3.36 -2.40 12.50
CA LEU A 75 -2.15 -1.59 12.68
C LEU A 75 -0.92 -2.43 13.03
N VAL A 76 -1.08 -3.43 13.92
CA VAL A 76 0.00 -4.38 14.27
C VAL A 76 0.42 -5.19 13.04
N ARG A 77 -0.54 -5.73 12.27
CA ARG A 77 -0.25 -6.50 11.06
C ARG A 77 0.50 -5.68 10.01
N VAL A 78 0.09 -4.42 9.80
CA VAL A 78 0.78 -3.50 8.89
C VAL A 78 2.19 -3.20 9.38
N ARG A 79 2.37 -2.96 10.68
CA ARG A 79 3.70 -2.75 11.28
C ARG A 79 4.62 -3.94 11.05
N ASP A 80 4.13 -5.15 11.31
CA ASP A 80 4.88 -6.38 11.14
C ASP A 80 5.27 -6.60 9.68
N GLU A 81 4.39 -6.29 8.73
CA GLU A 81 4.67 -6.39 7.31
C GLU A 81 5.72 -5.36 6.85
N LEU A 82 5.61 -4.11 7.29
CA LEU A 82 6.58 -3.05 6.98
C LEU A 82 7.95 -3.28 7.62
N ALA A 83 8.03 -4.06 8.70
CA ALA A 83 9.26 -4.44 9.35
C ALA A 83 9.99 -5.60 8.65
N ARG A 84 9.36 -6.28 7.67
CA ARG A 84 9.99 -7.39 6.94
C ARG A 84 11.08 -6.87 6.00
N ASP A 85 12.18 -7.61 5.96
CA ASP A 85 13.23 -7.39 4.98
C ASP A 85 12.71 -7.68 3.56
N GLY A 86 12.99 -6.79 2.61
CA GLY A 86 12.63 -6.96 1.19
C GLY A 86 11.61 -5.95 0.65
N LEU A 87 11.08 -5.06 1.49
CA LEU A 87 10.08 -4.06 1.06
C LEU A 87 10.56 -3.13 -0.07
N ALA A 88 11.85 -2.77 -0.04
CA ALA A 88 12.50 -1.93 -1.05
C ALA A 88 13.31 -2.73 -2.10
N ALA A 89 13.12 -4.05 -2.15
CA ALA A 89 13.78 -4.87 -3.16
C ALA A 89 13.12 -4.69 -4.54
N ASP A 90 13.89 -4.98 -5.59
CA ASP A 90 13.41 -5.18 -6.97
C ASP A 90 12.74 -3.97 -7.66
N GLY A 91 13.20 -2.75 -7.39
CA GLY A 91 12.74 -1.55 -8.11
C GLY A 91 11.39 -1.01 -7.64
N THR A 92 10.93 -1.47 -6.48
CA THR A 92 9.77 -0.89 -5.78
C THR A 92 10.13 0.52 -5.29
N GLN A 93 9.39 1.51 -5.75
CA GLN A 93 9.53 2.92 -5.32
C GLN A 93 8.42 3.35 -4.35
N GLY A 94 7.38 2.53 -4.16
CA GLY A 94 6.36 2.77 -3.16
C GLY A 94 5.62 1.49 -2.78
N VAL A 95 4.96 1.51 -1.62
CA VAL A 95 4.12 0.40 -1.16
C VAL A 95 2.77 0.92 -0.69
N ALA A 96 1.71 0.19 -1.02
CA ALA A 96 0.37 0.40 -0.49
C ALA A 96 -0.10 -0.87 0.23
N ILE A 97 -0.54 -0.74 1.47
CA ILE A 97 -1.07 -1.84 2.28
C ILE A 97 -2.49 -1.53 2.68
N TYR A 98 -3.39 -2.49 2.48
CA TYR A 98 -4.78 -2.44 2.90
C TYR A 98 -5.04 -3.51 3.93
N ALA A 99 -5.55 -3.15 5.10
CA ALA A 99 -5.84 -4.08 6.17
C ALA A 99 -7.24 -3.84 6.76
N CYS A 100 -8.03 -4.89 6.85
CA CYS A 100 -9.29 -4.92 7.60
C CYS A 100 -9.53 -6.35 8.10
N SER A 101 -9.27 -6.58 9.38
CA SER A 101 -9.40 -7.86 10.06
C SER A 101 -10.85 -8.37 10.06
N LEU A 102 -11.82 -7.49 10.34
CA LEU A 102 -13.24 -7.82 10.31
C LEU A 102 -13.79 -8.14 8.91
N GLY A 103 -13.10 -7.67 7.85
CA GLY A 103 -13.43 -7.94 6.45
C GLY A 103 -12.50 -8.95 5.78
N GLU A 104 -11.66 -9.64 6.56
CA GLU A 104 -10.64 -10.59 6.07
C GLU A 104 -9.73 -10.03 4.95
N LEU A 105 -9.53 -8.71 4.93
CA LEU A 105 -8.72 -8.01 3.93
C LEU A 105 -7.30 -7.82 4.46
N PHE A 106 -6.32 -8.30 3.69
CA PHE A 106 -4.93 -7.92 3.86
C PHE A 106 -4.18 -8.01 2.55
N GLN A 107 -3.93 -6.86 1.94
CA GLN A 107 -3.32 -6.77 0.62
C GLN A 107 -2.10 -5.86 0.67
N VAL A 108 -0.99 -6.34 0.11
CA VAL A 108 0.25 -5.56 -0.04
C VAL A 108 0.53 -5.38 -1.53
N LEU A 109 0.67 -4.13 -1.96
CA LEU A 109 0.95 -3.75 -3.34
C LEU A 109 2.29 -3.06 -3.42
N HIS A 110 3.15 -3.55 -4.31
CA HIS A 110 4.43 -2.94 -4.61
C HIS A 110 4.26 -2.06 -5.84
N LEU A 111 4.62 -0.79 -5.71
CA LEU A 111 4.44 0.22 -6.74
C LEU A 111 5.79 0.52 -7.41
N PRO A 112 5.84 0.57 -8.76
CA PRO A 112 7.05 0.92 -9.49
C PRO A 112 7.32 2.44 -9.51
N VAL A 113 6.45 3.22 -8.88
CA VAL A 113 6.53 4.68 -8.81
C VAL A 113 6.41 5.13 -7.36
N PRO A 114 7.03 6.25 -6.98
CA PRO A 114 6.88 6.81 -5.64
C PRO A 114 5.43 7.20 -5.36
N ILE A 115 5.04 7.06 -4.10
CA ILE A 115 3.72 7.44 -3.60
C ILE A 115 3.89 8.23 -2.31
N ARG A 116 3.06 9.26 -2.09
CA ARG A 116 3.13 10.05 -0.87
C ARG A 116 2.91 9.16 0.35
N THR A 117 3.80 9.25 1.34
CA THR A 117 3.63 8.55 2.62
C THR A 117 2.47 9.14 3.42
N HIS A 118 1.46 8.33 3.74
CA HIS A 118 0.32 8.69 4.59
C HIS A 118 -0.51 7.44 4.95
N ALA A 119 -1.34 7.54 5.98
CA ALA A 119 -2.35 6.55 6.32
C ALA A 119 -3.75 7.16 6.21
N VAL A 120 -4.75 6.32 5.93
CA VAL A 120 -6.16 6.69 5.81
C VAL A 120 -7.02 5.58 6.41
N ILE A 121 -8.03 5.94 7.22
CA ILE A 121 -8.96 4.99 7.82
C ILE A 121 -10.38 5.26 7.32
N GLU A 122 -10.90 4.36 6.48
CA GLU A 122 -12.19 4.56 5.81
C GLU A 122 -13.04 3.28 5.80
N ARG A 123 -14.31 3.37 5.42
CA ARG A 123 -15.18 2.17 5.29
C ARG A 123 -14.83 1.29 4.09
N THR A 124 -14.09 1.83 3.13
CA THR A 124 -13.66 1.14 1.91
C THR A 124 -12.17 1.39 1.66
N PRO A 125 -11.47 0.53 0.92
CA PRO A 125 -10.08 0.77 0.54
C PRO A 125 -9.91 2.13 -0.15
N TYR A 126 -8.96 2.93 0.33
CA TYR A 126 -8.67 4.22 -0.27
C TYR A 126 -7.81 4.03 -1.52
N LEU A 127 -8.39 4.24 -2.71
CA LEU A 127 -7.72 3.95 -3.98
C LEU A 127 -7.24 5.18 -4.74
N GLU A 128 -7.64 6.39 -4.33
CA GLU A 128 -7.34 7.65 -5.03
C GLU A 128 -5.85 7.80 -5.40
N PRO A 129 -4.88 7.50 -4.51
CA PRO A 129 -3.46 7.61 -4.82
C PRO A 129 -2.99 6.67 -5.95
N LEU A 130 -3.71 5.57 -6.19
CA LEU A 130 -3.38 4.58 -7.24
C LEU A 130 -3.99 4.92 -8.60
N VAL A 131 -5.02 5.78 -8.65
CA VAL A 131 -5.77 6.11 -9.87
C VAL A 131 -5.20 7.35 -10.58
N GLY A 132 -4.56 8.26 -9.84
CA GLY A 132 -3.97 9.49 -10.38
C GLY A 132 -3.01 9.33 -11.57
N PRO A 133 -2.11 8.32 -11.60
CA PRO A 133 -1.15 8.15 -12.71
C PRO A 133 -1.74 7.53 -13.99
N VAL A 134 -2.99 7.06 -13.98
CA VAL A 134 -3.58 6.27 -15.09
C VAL A 134 -4.00 7.14 -16.29
N GLN A 135 -3.97 8.47 -16.17
CA GLN A 135 -4.45 9.41 -17.21
C GLN A 135 -3.39 9.89 -18.22
N GLN A 136 -2.12 9.50 -18.11
CA GLN A 136 -1.15 9.74 -19.18
C GLN A 136 -0.88 8.44 -19.94
N GLU A 137 -1.05 8.47 -21.26
CA GLU A 137 -0.88 7.32 -22.16
C GLU A 137 0.43 6.60 -21.84
N SER A 138 0.31 5.45 -21.18
CA SER A 138 1.46 4.66 -20.73
C SER A 138 1.43 3.32 -21.44
N TRP A 139 2.51 3.02 -22.16
CA TRP A 139 2.71 1.74 -22.80
C TRP A 139 3.51 0.83 -21.87
N GLY A 140 3.27 -0.48 -21.97
CA GLY A 140 3.96 -1.51 -21.20
C GLY A 140 4.52 -2.59 -22.11
N VAL A 141 5.81 -2.89 -21.99
CA VAL A 141 6.49 -4.00 -22.68
C VAL A 141 6.86 -5.06 -21.66
N VAL A 142 6.34 -6.27 -21.85
CA VAL A 142 6.73 -7.45 -21.07
C VAL A 142 7.83 -8.20 -21.81
N LEU A 143 9.01 -8.29 -21.22
CA LEU A 143 10.11 -9.10 -21.70
C LEU A 143 10.14 -10.40 -20.87
N ALA A 144 9.72 -11.51 -21.47
CA ALA A 144 9.69 -12.82 -20.81
C ALA A 144 10.66 -13.83 -21.46
N ASN A 145 11.37 -14.59 -20.63
CA ASN A 145 12.16 -15.78 -20.98
C ASN A 145 11.75 -16.94 -20.05
N ARG A 146 12.11 -18.18 -20.37
CA ARG A 146 11.78 -19.44 -19.64
C ARG A 146 12.09 -19.45 -18.14
N ARG A 147 12.86 -18.48 -17.62
CA ARG A 147 13.23 -18.37 -16.20
C ARG A 147 12.88 -17.03 -15.55
N MET A 148 12.46 -16.01 -16.30
CA MET A 148 12.27 -14.66 -15.78
C MET A 148 11.39 -13.80 -16.69
N ALA A 149 10.55 -12.95 -16.11
CA ALA A 149 9.81 -11.92 -16.81
C ALA A 149 10.15 -10.54 -16.22
N ARG A 150 10.29 -9.53 -17.08
CA ARG A 150 10.48 -8.12 -16.70
C ARG A 150 9.42 -7.28 -17.38
N LEU A 151 8.74 -6.44 -16.62
CA LEU A 151 7.82 -5.45 -17.15
C LEU A 151 8.54 -4.10 -17.21
N PHE A 152 8.52 -3.49 -18.38
CA PHE A 152 8.92 -2.11 -18.59
C PHE A 152 7.66 -1.29 -18.85
N ARG A 153 7.53 -0.15 -18.20
CA ARG A 153 6.48 0.82 -18.51
C ARG A 153 7.14 2.15 -18.88
N GLY A 154 6.60 2.80 -19.89
CA GLY A 154 6.99 4.14 -20.29
C GLY A 154 5.76 5.03 -20.40
N THR A 155 5.93 6.31 -20.13
CA THR A 155 4.97 7.36 -20.50
C THR A 155 5.44 7.96 -21.82
N GLY A 156 4.52 8.18 -22.76
CA GLY A 156 4.84 8.88 -23.99
C GLY A 156 4.98 10.38 -23.73
N SER A 157 6.19 10.92 -23.80
CA SER A 157 6.41 12.36 -23.94
C SER A 157 6.33 12.70 -25.43
N VAL A 158 5.31 13.47 -25.83
CA VAL A 158 5.33 14.24 -27.10
C VAL A 158 6.18 15.49 -26.92
#